data_AF-A0A0P1EZ63-F1
#
_entry.id   AF-A0A0P1EZ63-F1
#
_cell.length_a   1.000
_cell.length_b   1.000
_cell.length_c   1.000
_cell.angle_alpha   90.00
_cell.angle_beta   90.00
_cell.angle_gamma   90.00
#
_symmetry.space_group_name_H-M   'P 1'
#
loop_
_entity.id
_entity.type
_entity.pdbx_description
1 polymer ?
#
loop_
_entity_poly.entity_id
_entity_poly.type
_entity_poly.pdbx_seq_one_letter_code
_entity_poly.pdbx_strand_id
1 'polypeptide(L)'
;MGRWFTGCLSVLAILVVAKAYTGWHQARTDAPDLIVEAASLIAQGRGAHDLGPGRVEQVLATQDPNFFRHNGVDLKTRGPATDGTVTQTLARPVSIASMVPGVGKVSRLTYTLALDERLPKTAQLALFLDRVDMGHAPDGTWIIGFFKASEVAFDRSPAELTDDEFRSLVAAMGGGRAISPAAAPTPSRVAYLGVLRD
;
A
#
# COMPACT_ATOMS: atom_id res chain seq x y z
N MET A 1 31.10 32.90 -14.22
CA MET A 1 29.87 32.09 -14.07
C MET A 1 30.06 30.82 -13.23
N GLY A 2 31.15 30.06 -13.32
CA GLY A 2 31.26 28.72 -12.69
C GLY A 2 31.11 28.60 -11.15
N ARG A 3 31.58 29.58 -10.36
CA ARG A 3 31.57 29.49 -8.87
C ARG A 3 30.18 29.64 -8.24
N TRP A 4 29.28 30.36 -8.89
CA TRP A 4 27.91 30.55 -8.42
C TRP A 4 27.04 29.33 -8.75
N PHE A 5 27.26 28.71 -9.91
CA PHE A 5 26.60 27.45 -10.29
C PHE A 5 27.02 26.28 -9.38
N THR A 6 28.31 26.14 -9.04
CA THR A 6 28.75 25.11 -8.10
C THR A 6 28.25 25.34 -6.67
N GLY A 7 28.14 26.61 -6.24
CA GLY A 7 27.53 26.98 -4.96
C GLY A 7 26.06 26.55 -4.87
N CYS A 8 25.25 26.90 -5.88
CA CYS A 8 23.84 26.51 -5.93
C CYS A 8 23.64 24.99 -5.98
N LEU A 9 24.49 24.28 -6.73
CA LEU A 9 24.42 22.81 -6.82
C LEU A 9 24.75 22.14 -5.48
N SER A 10 25.71 22.68 -4.74
CA SER A 10 26.10 22.17 -3.42
C SER A 10 24.98 22.35 -2.39
N VAL A 11 24.34 23.52 -2.37
CA VAL A 11 23.19 23.78 -1.49
C VAL A 11 22.03 22.84 -1.81
N LEU A 12 21.73 22.65 -3.11
CA LEU A 12 20.69 21.71 -3.53
C LEU A 12 21.00 20.27 -3.09
N ALA A 13 22.25 19.82 -3.25
CA ALA A 13 22.67 18.49 -2.81
C ALA A 13 22.51 18.30 -1.29
N ILE A 14 22.91 19.30 -0.48
CA ILE A 14 22.74 19.27 0.98
C ILE A 14 21.27 19.17 1.35
N LEU A 15 20.38 19.93 0.69
CA LEU A 15 18.94 19.87 0.95
C LEU A 15 18.35 18.50 0.61
N VAL A 16 18.78 17.87 -0.49
CA VAL A 16 18.34 16.52 -0.86
C VAL A 16 18.81 15.50 0.18
N VAL A 17 20.07 15.56 0.61
CA VAL A 17 20.61 14.66 1.64
C VAL A 17 19.90 14.84 2.98
N ALA A 18 19.66 16.07 3.41
CA ALA A 18 18.93 16.36 4.64
C ALA A 18 17.51 15.76 4.60
N LYS A 19 16.81 15.89 3.47
CA LYS A 19 15.45 15.33 3.30
C LYS A 19 15.43 13.81 3.18
N ALA A 20 16.46 13.22 2.58
CA ALA A 20 16.67 11.78 2.57
C ALA A 20 16.88 11.26 4.00
N TYR A 21 17.70 11.96 4.79
CA TYR A 21 17.95 11.60 6.18
C TYR A 21 16.68 11.69 7.03
N THR A 22 15.85 12.73 6.88
CA THR A 22 14.61 12.83 7.66
C THR A 22 13.65 11.68 7.41
N GLY A 23 13.48 11.26 6.15
CA GLY A 23 12.61 10.13 5.80
C GLY A 23 13.13 8.81 6.35
N TRP A 24 14.43 8.55 6.14
CA TRP A 24 15.10 7.36 6.69
C TRP A 24 15.02 7.30 8.22
N HIS A 25 15.30 8.40 8.91
CA HIS A 25 15.28 8.47 10.36
C HIS A 25 13.87 8.25 10.91
N GLN A 26 12.86 8.94 10.35
CA GLN A 26 11.47 8.80 10.79
C GLN A 26 10.98 7.35 10.66
N ALA A 27 11.26 6.67 9.55
CA ALA A 27 10.86 5.26 9.38
C ALA A 27 11.46 4.34 10.44
N ARG A 28 12.71 4.58 10.85
CA ARG A 28 13.37 3.79 11.89
C ARG A 28 12.84 4.08 13.29
N THR A 29 12.34 5.29 13.52
CA THR A 29 11.67 5.69 14.76
C THR A 29 10.26 5.11 14.84
N ASP A 30 9.50 5.12 13.73
CA ASP A 30 8.13 4.60 13.69
C ASP A 30 8.07 3.07 13.71
N ALA A 31 9.12 2.41 13.20
CA ALA A 31 9.11 0.96 12.99
C ALA A 31 8.75 0.12 14.23
N PRO A 32 9.29 0.36 15.44
CA PRO A 32 8.93 -0.40 16.63
C PRO A 32 7.43 -0.36 16.93
N ASP A 33 6.82 0.83 16.86
CA ASP A 33 5.39 1.01 17.16
C ASP A 33 4.51 0.33 16.10
N LEU A 34 4.89 0.45 14.82
CA LEU A 34 4.21 -0.23 13.72
C LEU A 34 4.31 -1.75 13.82
N ILE A 35 5.42 -2.30 14.34
CA ILE A 35 5.56 -3.74 14.58
C ILE A 35 4.59 -4.19 15.67
N VAL A 36 4.46 -3.43 16.76
CA VAL A 36 3.52 -3.74 17.85
C VAL A 36 2.08 -3.66 17.36
N GLU A 37 1.74 -2.62 16.60
CA GLU A 37 0.42 -2.47 15.98
C GLU A 37 0.09 -3.63 15.04
N ALA A 38 1.03 -3.99 14.15
CA ALA A 38 0.85 -5.13 13.26
C ALA A 38 0.67 -6.45 14.02
N ALA A 39 1.43 -6.68 15.09
CA ALA A 39 1.28 -7.86 15.93
C ALA A 39 -0.10 -7.91 16.59
N SER A 40 -0.62 -6.76 17.05
CA SER A 40 -1.98 -6.64 17.59
C SER A 40 -3.04 -6.97 16.54
N LEU A 41 -2.91 -6.45 15.31
CA LEU A 41 -3.82 -6.76 14.20
C LEU A 41 -3.82 -8.26 13.88
N ILE A 42 -2.62 -8.87 13.80
CA ILE A 42 -2.49 -10.32 13.55
C ILE A 42 -3.13 -11.13 14.68
N ALA A 43 -2.93 -10.73 15.94
CA ALA A 43 -3.54 -11.41 17.09
C ALA A 43 -5.08 -11.31 17.09
N GLN A 44 -5.64 -10.28 16.46
CA GLN A 44 -7.09 -10.10 16.28
C GLN A 44 -7.65 -10.83 15.06
N GLY A 45 -6.85 -11.63 14.35
CA GLY A 45 -7.29 -12.31 13.13
C GLY A 45 -7.45 -11.35 11.94
N ARG A 46 -6.67 -10.26 11.91
CA ARG A 46 -6.67 -9.26 10.82
C ARG A 46 -5.36 -9.31 10.03
N GLY A 47 -4.69 -10.46 10.04
CA GLY A 47 -3.46 -10.72 9.32
C GLY A 47 -3.68 -11.35 7.94
N ALA A 48 -2.58 -11.56 7.22
CA ALA A 48 -2.58 -12.16 5.90
C ALA A 48 -3.20 -13.57 5.87
N HIS A 49 -2.89 -14.39 6.89
CA HIS A 49 -3.41 -15.75 7.00
C HIS A 49 -4.93 -15.79 7.23
N ASP A 50 -5.49 -14.74 7.84
CA ASP A 50 -6.91 -14.65 8.15
C ASP A 50 -7.77 -14.27 6.94
N LEU A 51 -7.15 -13.97 5.79
CA LEU A 51 -7.88 -13.84 4.53
C LEU A 51 -8.45 -15.18 4.05
N GLY A 52 -7.83 -16.29 4.45
CA GLY A 52 -8.13 -17.64 3.97
C GLY A 52 -7.11 -18.17 2.96
N PRO A 53 -7.18 -19.47 2.62
CA PRO A 53 -6.19 -20.11 1.76
C PRO A 53 -6.10 -19.48 0.36
N GLY A 54 -4.89 -19.20 -0.12
CA GLY A 54 -4.65 -18.72 -1.50
C GLY A 54 -5.09 -17.28 -1.79
N ARG A 55 -5.54 -16.53 -0.78
CA ARG A 55 -6.13 -15.20 -0.96
C ARG A 55 -5.15 -14.05 -0.84
N VAL A 56 -4.07 -14.26 -0.10
CA VAL A 56 -2.93 -13.33 -0.08
C VAL A 56 -2.38 -13.15 -1.48
N GLU A 57 -2.26 -14.24 -2.24
CA GLU A 57 -1.78 -14.26 -3.61
C GLU A 57 -2.70 -13.45 -4.53
N GLN A 58 -4.02 -13.51 -4.34
CA GLN A 58 -4.99 -12.72 -5.11
C GLN A 58 -4.88 -11.22 -4.82
N VAL A 59 -4.73 -10.85 -3.54
CA VAL A 59 -4.49 -9.46 -3.11
C VAL A 59 -3.19 -8.94 -3.74
N LEU A 60 -2.10 -9.69 -3.59
CA LEU A 60 -0.78 -9.28 -4.08
C LEU A 60 -0.71 -9.27 -5.61
N ALA A 61 -1.35 -10.20 -6.32
CA ALA A 61 -1.38 -10.20 -7.78
C ALA A 61 -2.01 -8.93 -8.37
N THR A 62 -2.91 -8.28 -7.63
CA THR A 62 -3.54 -7.03 -8.06
C THR A 62 -2.76 -5.80 -7.58
N GLN A 63 -2.30 -5.82 -6.32
CA GLN A 63 -1.76 -4.63 -5.66
C GLN A 63 -0.24 -4.51 -5.78
N ASP A 64 0.48 -5.63 -5.69
CA ASP A 64 1.94 -5.67 -5.60
C ASP A 64 2.50 -7.09 -5.91
N PRO A 65 2.57 -7.50 -7.19
CA PRO A 65 2.87 -8.89 -7.56
C PRO A 65 4.26 -9.38 -7.13
N ASN A 66 5.20 -8.46 -6.91
CA ASN A 66 6.57 -8.75 -6.51
C ASN A 66 6.87 -8.34 -5.06
N PHE A 67 5.83 -8.20 -4.22
CA PHE A 67 5.93 -7.73 -2.84
C PHE A 67 7.05 -8.37 -2.01
N PHE A 68 7.18 -9.68 -2.08
CA PHE A 68 8.19 -10.44 -1.33
C PHE A 68 9.61 -10.35 -1.91
N ARG A 69 9.76 -9.82 -3.13
CA ARG A 69 11.02 -9.80 -3.88
C ARG A 69 11.67 -8.42 -3.95
N HIS A 70 10.94 -7.35 -3.61
CA HIS A 70 11.43 -5.98 -3.68
C HIS A 70 11.67 -5.37 -2.29
N ASN A 71 12.47 -4.30 -2.27
CA ASN A 71 12.85 -3.57 -1.06
C ASN A 71 11.94 -2.35 -0.82
N GLY A 72 10.64 -2.56 -0.78
CA GLY A 72 9.61 -1.52 -0.67
C GLY A 72 9.32 -0.69 -1.93
N VAL A 73 10.13 -0.75 -3.00
CA VAL A 73 9.86 -0.05 -4.26
C VAL A 73 9.99 -1.01 -5.44
N ASP A 74 9.00 -0.99 -6.32
CA ASP A 74 9.04 -1.69 -7.60
C ASP A 74 8.85 -0.73 -8.78
N LEU A 75 9.85 -0.70 -9.66
CA LEU A 75 9.89 0.14 -10.86
C LEU A 75 9.60 -0.66 -12.14
N LYS A 76 9.52 -1.98 -12.06
CA LYS A 76 9.48 -2.88 -13.22
C LYS A 76 8.14 -3.60 -13.37
N THR A 77 7.49 -3.97 -12.28
CA THR A 77 6.23 -4.75 -12.35
C THR A 77 5.02 -4.03 -11.75
N ARG A 78 5.02 -2.71 -11.87
CA ARG A 78 3.90 -1.87 -11.41
C ARG A 78 2.59 -2.39 -12.03
N GLY A 79 1.71 -2.91 -11.18
CA GLY A 79 0.40 -3.42 -11.59
C GLY A 79 -0.51 -2.29 -12.07
N PRO A 80 -1.47 -2.54 -12.96
CA PRO A 80 -2.37 -1.52 -13.49
C PRO A 80 -3.34 -0.92 -12.45
N ALA A 81 -3.40 -1.45 -11.22
CA ALA A 81 -4.35 -1.06 -10.18
C ALA A 81 -3.76 -0.14 -9.08
N THR A 82 -2.45 0.12 -9.07
CA THR A 82 -1.82 0.91 -7.99
C THR A 82 -0.72 1.86 -8.46
N ASP A 83 -0.74 3.09 -7.94
CA ASP A 83 0.34 4.09 -8.07
C ASP A 83 1.62 3.75 -7.26
N GLY A 84 1.74 2.52 -6.74
CA GLY A 84 2.90 2.06 -5.97
C GLY A 84 2.72 0.69 -5.28
N THR A 85 3.76 0.24 -4.57
CA THR A 85 3.81 -1.01 -3.77
C THR A 85 2.96 -0.93 -2.50
N VAL A 86 2.77 -2.08 -1.82
CA VAL A 86 2.17 -2.16 -0.47
C VAL A 86 2.92 -1.22 0.50
N THR A 87 4.25 -1.25 0.49
CA THR A 87 5.08 -0.41 1.36
C THR A 87 4.96 1.09 1.02
N GLN A 88 4.82 1.44 -0.26
CA GLN A 88 4.58 2.82 -0.68
C GLN A 88 3.21 3.33 -0.23
N THR A 89 2.21 2.44 -0.16
CA THR A 89 0.90 2.76 0.43
C THR A 89 1.03 3.12 1.90
N LEU A 90 1.79 2.35 2.67
CA LEU A 90 2.03 2.63 4.10
C LEU A 90 2.78 3.94 4.32
N ALA A 91 3.65 4.34 3.39
CA ALA A 91 4.44 5.57 3.47
C ALA A 91 3.67 6.85 3.10
N ARG A 92 2.39 6.75 2.68
CA ARG A 92 1.60 7.92 2.24
C ARG A 92 1.47 9.02 3.31
N PRO A 93 1.13 8.73 4.59
CA PRO A 93 0.94 9.77 5.61
C PRO A 93 2.15 10.68 5.81
N VAL A 94 3.37 10.12 5.71
CA VAL A 94 4.65 10.83 5.90
C VAL A 94 4.84 11.97 4.90
N SER A 95 4.21 11.88 3.73
CA SER A 95 4.35 12.90 2.71
C SER A 95 3.49 14.14 2.93
N ILE A 96 2.41 14.02 3.70
CA ILE A 96 1.50 15.12 4.02
C ILE A 96 2.18 16.13 4.96
N ALA A 97 3.10 15.67 5.82
CA ALA A 97 3.83 16.53 6.76
C ALA A 97 4.89 17.44 6.10
N SER A 98 5.24 17.22 4.82
CA SER A 98 6.39 17.89 4.20
C SER A 98 6.07 19.08 3.29
N MET A 99 4.78 19.38 3.03
CA MET A 99 4.16 20.58 2.38
C MET A 99 4.99 21.43 1.39
N VAL A 100 5.95 20.83 0.67
CA VAL A 100 6.72 21.45 -0.40
C VAL A 100 6.62 20.54 -1.63
N PRO A 101 5.95 20.99 -2.71
CA PRO A 101 5.84 20.23 -3.95
C PRO A 101 7.21 19.80 -4.48
N GLY A 102 7.37 18.51 -4.80
CA GLY A 102 8.62 17.94 -5.34
C GLY A 102 9.62 17.42 -4.30
N VAL A 103 9.75 18.07 -3.14
CA VAL A 103 10.73 17.69 -2.09
C VAL A 103 10.23 16.54 -1.20
N GLY A 104 8.92 16.46 -0.96
CA GLY A 104 8.31 15.36 -0.19
C GLY A 104 8.53 13.98 -0.82
N LYS A 105 8.84 13.91 -2.12
CA LYS A 105 9.13 12.65 -2.83
C LYS A 105 10.40 11.95 -2.32
N VAL A 106 11.45 12.71 -1.98
CA VAL A 106 12.73 12.15 -1.49
C VAL A 106 12.56 11.57 -0.09
N SER A 107 11.90 12.31 0.80
CA SER A 107 11.61 11.84 2.16
C SER A 107 10.68 10.63 2.13
N ARG A 108 9.65 10.63 1.27
CA ARG A 108 8.77 9.47 1.12
C ARG A 108 9.53 8.24 0.60
N LEU A 109 10.38 8.41 -0.42
CA LEU A 109 11.17 7.31 -0.97
C LEU A 109 12.09 6.69 0.08
N THR A 110 12.85 7.52 0.79
CA THR A 110 13.77 7.06 1.85
C THR A 110 13.03 6.48 3.05
N TYR A 111 11.86 7.01 3.40
CA TYR A 111 10.97 6.40 4.38
C TYR A 111 10.53 5.02 3.93
N THR A 112 10.03 4.85 2.70
CA THR A 112 9.60 3.55 2.17
C THR A 112 10.72 2.51 2.21
N LEU A 113 11.94 2.87 1.77
CA LEU A 113 13.09 1.97 1.78
C LEU A 113 13.48 1.56 3.20
N ALA A 114 13.58 2.53 4.11
CA ALA A 114 13.94 2.27 5.49
C ALA A 114 12.85 1.50 6.25
N LEU A 115 11.58 1.74 5.90
CA LEU A 115 10.44 1.01 6.47
C LEU A 115 10.48 -0.45 6.03
N ASP A 116 10.75 -0.73 4.75
CA ASP A 116 10.84 -2.11 4.25
C ASP A 116 12.00 -2.89 4.88
N GLU A 117 13.13 -2.24 5.14
CA GLU A 117 14.27 -2.82 5.83
C GLU A 117 13.92 -3.21 7.28
N ARG A 118 13.00 -2.47 7.93
CA ARG A 118 12.75 -2.55 9.37
C ARG A 118 11.48 -3.32 9.73
N LEU A 119 10.48 -3.31 8.85
CA LEU A 119 9.22 -4.02 9.07
C LEU A 119 9.22 -5.35 8.31
N PRO A 120 8.99 -6.48 9.01
CA PRO A 120 8.75 -7.75 8.35
C PRO A 120 7.60 -7.65 7.33
N LYS A 121 7.69 -8.37 6.20
CA LYS A 121 6.67 -8.37 5.15
C LYS A 121 5.27 -8.75 5.68
N THR A 122 5.20 -9.65 6.65
CA THR A 122 3.96 -10.02 7.34
C THR A 122 3.33 -8.84 8.10
N ALA A 123 4.16 -8.05 8.79
CA ALA A 123 3.72 -6.84 9.49
C ALA A 123 3.24 -5.76 8.50
N GLN A 124 3.99 -5.54 7.41
CA GLN A 124 3.60 -4.62 6.35
C GLN A 124 2.24 -5.01 5.73
N LEU A 125 2.02 -6.30 5.48
CA LEU A 125 0.76 -6.77 4.90
C LEU A 125 -0.42 -6.60 5.87
N ALA A 126 -0.23 -6.88 7.17
CA ALA A 126 -1.28 -6.64 8.17
C ALA A 126 -1.66 -5.15 8.25
N LEU A 127 -0.66 -4.26 8.31
CA LEU A 127 -0.89 -2.81 8.33
C LEU A 127 -1.54 -2.32 7.02
N PHE A 128 -1.18 -2.91 5.89
CA PHE A 128 -1.78 -2.58 4.61
C PHE A 128 -3.25 -2.98 4.56
N LEU A 129 -3.58 -4.20 5.00
CA LEU A 129 -4.96 -4.68 5.07
C LEU A 129 -5.80 -3.86 6.05
N ASP A 130 -5.20 -3.25 7.07
CA ASP A 130 -5.89 -2.33 7.98
C ASP A 130 -6.15 -0.94 7.36
N ARG A 131 -5.25 -0.47 6.48
CA ARG A 131 -5.23 0.93 6.02
C ARG A 131 -5.58 1.15 4.56
N VAL A 132 -5.76 0.07 3.79
CA VAL A 132 -6.09 0.18 2.37
C VAL A 132 -7.44 0.86 2.20
N ASP A 133 -7.51 1.82 1.27
CA ASP A 133 -8.74 2.48 0.88
C ASP A 133 -9.61 1.50 0.08
N MET A 134 -10.82 1.27 0.55
CA MET A 134 -11.80 0.37 -0.05
C MET A 134 -12.95 1.13 -0.73
N GLY A 135 -12.82 2.46 -0.88
CA GLY A 135 -13.83 3.34 -1.44
C GLY A 135 -14.85 3.80 -0.41
N HIS A 136 -16.11 3.89 -0.82
CA HIS A 136 -17.17 4.46 -0.01
C HIS A 136 -18.36 3.52 0.13
N ALA A 137 -19.02 3.61 1.29
CA ALA A 137 -20.36 3.09 1.48
C ALA A 137 -21.39 3.91 0.69
N PRO A 138 -22.63 3.39 0.47
CA PRO A 138 -23.68 4.13 -0.24
C PRO A 138 -24.05 5.48 0.39
N ASP A 139 -23.82 5.67 1.69
CA ASP A 139 -24.04 6.92 2.41
C ASP A 139 -22.88 7.94 2.26
N GLY A 140 -21.84 7.58 1.49
CA GLY A 140 -20.65 8.40 1.24
C GLY A 140 -19.52 8.21 2.26
N THR A 141 -19.72 7.41 3.31
CA THR A 141 -18.71 7.15 4.34
C THR A 141 -17.52 6.39 3.75
N TRP A 142 -16.30 6.88 3.97
CA TRP A 142 -15.07 6.17 3.57
C TRP A 142 -14.93 4.84 4.31
N ILE A 143 -14.57 3.80 3.56
CA ILE A 143 -14.26 2.48 4.10
C ILE A 143 -12.75 2.28 4.03
N ILE A 144 -12.10 2.27 5.19
CA ILE A 144 -10.67 2.01 5.32
C ILE A 144 -10.50 0.62 5.95
N GLY A 145 -9.66 -0.19 5.31
CA GLY A 145 -9.31 -1.52 5.75
C GLY A 145 -10.14 -2.62 5.07
N PHE A 146 -9.42 -3.65 4.62
CA PHE A 146 -9.96 -4.79 3.89
C PHE A 146 -10.94 -5.62 4.72
N PHE A 147 -10.58 -5.93 5.98
CA PHE A 147 -11.46 -6.66 6.89
C PHE A 147 -12.73 -5.86 7.18
N LYS A 148 -12.60 -4.55 7.38
CA LYS A 148 -13.75 -3.68 7.62
C LYS A 148 -14.69 -3.62 6.42
N ALA A 149 -14.13 -3.58 5.21
CA ALA A 149 -14.91 -3.64 3.99
C ALA A 149 -15.69 -4.94 3.84
N SER A 150 -15.10 -6.08 4.22
CA SER A 150 -15.78 -7.37 4.23
C SER A 150 -16.99 -7.36 5.18
N GLU A 151 -16.81 -6.86 6.40
CA GLU A 151 -17.91 -6.71 7.37
C GLU A 151 -19.02 -5.80 6.83
N VAL A 152 -18.67 -4.63 6.30
CA VAL A 152 -19.66 -3.65 5.82
C VAL A 152 -20.44 -4.16 4.61
N ALA A 153 -19.79 -4.92 3.72
CA ALA A 153 -20.41 -5.40 2.50
C ALA A 153 -21.15 -6.73 2.64
N PHE A 154 -20.67 -7.63 3.51
CA PHE A 154 -21.11 -9.03 3.56
C PHE A 154 -21.40 -9.55 4.97
N ASP A 155 -21.19 -8.74 6.01
CA ASP A 155 -21.34 -9.11 7.43
C ASP A 155 -20.56 -10.37 7.82
N ARG A 156 -19.42 -10.58 7.16
CA ARG A 156 -18.59 -11.79 7.28
C ARG A 156 -17.11 -11.46 7.22
N SER A 157 -16.29 -12.32 7.82
CA SER A 157 -14.84 -12.27 7.67
C SER A 157 -14.44 -12.57 6.22
N PRO A 158 -13.33 -11.99 5.70
CA PRO A 158 -12.83 -12.34 4.38
C PRO A 158 -12.79 -13.84 4.16
N ALA A 159 -12.28 -14.62 5.13
CA ALA A 159 -12.18 -16.09 5.08
C ALA A 159 -13.48 -16.83 4.75
N GLU A 160 -14.63 -16.24 5.06
CA GLU A 160 -15.97 -16.85 4.92
C GLU A 160 -16.68 -16.45 3.62
N LEU A 161 -16.06 -15.55 2.83
CA LEU A 161 -16.59 -15.14 1.55
C LEU A 161 -16.47 -16.24 0.50
N THR A 162 -17.32 -16.19 -0.51
CA THR A 162 -17.11 -16.92 -1.77
C THR A 162 -15.99 -16.27 -2.58
N ASP A 163 -15.49 -16.98 -3.58
CA ASP A 163 -14.43 -16.45 -4.45
C ASP A 163 -14.87 -15.21 -5.24
N ASP A 164 -16.12 -15.12 -5.65
CA ASP A 164 -16.67 -13.95 -6.35
C ASP A 164 -16.77 -12.73 -5.43
N GLU A 165 -17.26 -12.94 -4.21
CA GLU A 165 -17.35 -11.90 -3.18
C GLU A 165 -15.95 -11.38 -2.81
N PHE A 166 -14.98 -12.29 -2.61
CA PHE A 166 -13.60 -11.91 -2.32
C PHE A 166 -12.96 -11.11 -3.47
N ARG A 167 -13.15 -11.55 -4.73
CA ARG A 167 -12.68 -10.81 -5.91
C ARG A 167 -13.28 -9.42 -6.01
N SER A 168 -14.54 -9.25 -5.62
CA SER A 168 -15.21 -7.95 -5.63
C SER A 168 -14.56 -6.95 -4.67
N LEU A 169 -14.10 -7.42 -3.49
CA LEU A 169 -13.32 -6.63 -2.54
C LEU A 169 -11.93 -6.28 -3.08
N VAL A 170 -11.24 -7.27 -3.67
CA VAL A 170 -9.93 -7.04 -4.29
C VAL A 170 -10.00 -5.97 -5.36
N ALA A 171 -11.07 -5.98 -6.17
CA ALA A 171 -11.32 -4.98 -7.20
C ALA A 171 -11.79 -3.61 -6.65
N ALA A 172 -12.11 -3.49 -5.37
CA ALA A 172 -12.45 -2.21 -4.73
C ALA A 172 -11.21 -1.49 -4.18
N MET A 173 -10.15 -2.24 -3.84
CA MET A 173 -8.91 -1.69 -3.27
C MET A 173 -8.30 -0.58 -4.14
N GLY A 174 -8.02 0.57 -3.52
CA GLY A 174 -7.24 1.67 -4.11
C GLY A 174 -7.93 2.47 -5.21
N GLY A 175 -9.16 2.10 -5.61
CA GLY A 175 -9.83 2.67 -6.78
C GLY A 175 -10.97 3.66 -6.48
N GLY A 176 -11.28 3.94 -5.22
CA GLY A 176 -12.41 4.83 -4.85
C GLY A 176 -13.78 4.34 -5.31
N ARG A 177 -13.89 3.08 -5.75
CA ARG A 177 -15.14 2.48 -6.23
C ARG A 177 -16.04 2.17 -5.03
N ALA A 178 -17.33 2.51 -5.12
CA ALA A 178 -18.28 2.14 -4.08
C ALA A 178 -18.37 0.61 -3.95
N ILE A 179 -18.34 0.11 -2.72
CA ILE A 179 -18.57 -1.30 -2.44
C ILE A 179 -20.07 -1.55 -2.50
N SER A 180 -20.53 -2.38 -3.42
CA SER A 180 -21.94 -2.73 -3.56
C SER A 180 -22.15 -4.19 -3.15
N PRO A 181 -22.98 -4.49 -2.13
CA PRO A 181 -23.30 -5.84 -1.69
C PRO A 181 -23.90 -6.75 -2.78
N ALA A 182 -24.39 -6.15 -3.88
CA ALA A 182 -25.07 -6.84 -4.98
C ALA A 182 -24.39 -6.64 -6.35
N ALA A 183 -23.19 -6.07 -6.40
CA ALA A 183 -22.49 -5.93 -7.67
C ALA A 183 -21.92 -7.29 -8.09
N ALA A 184 -22.69 -8.01 -8.92
CA ALA A 184 -22.13 -8.99 -9.84
C ALA A 184 -20.85 -8.41 -10.46
N PRO A 185 -19.81 -9.22 -10.74
CA PRO A 185 -18.60 -8.73 -11.39
C PRO A 185 -18.97 -8.14 -12.75
N THR A 186 -19.21 -6.82 -12.81
CA THR A 186 -19.19 -6.09 -14.06
C THR A 186 -17.79 -6.28 -14.60
N PRO A 187 -17.61 -6.67 -15.87
CA PRO A 187 -16.29 -6.88 -16.46
C PRO A 187 -15.55 -5.54 -16.52
N SER A 188 -14.96 -5.13 -15.40
CA SER A 188 -14.07 -4.00 -15.31
C SER A 188 -12.77 -4.43 -15.97
N ARG A 189 -12.64 -4.12 -17.27
CA ARG A 189 -11.42 -4.25 -18.08
C ARG A 189 -10.49 -5.34 -17.57
N VAL A 190 -10.94 -6.58 -17.72
CA VAL A 190 -10.05 -7.71 -17.84
C VAL A 190 -9.30 -7.52 -19.16
N ALA A 191 -8.29 -6.66 -19.14
CA ALA A 191 -7.17 -6.78 -20.06
C ALA A 191 -6.27 -7.90 -19.50
N TYR A 192 -6.78 -9.14 -19.52
CA TYR A 192 -5.94 -10.32 -19.73
C TYR A 192 -5.40 -10.26 -21.16
N LEU A 193 -4.57 -9.25 -21.46
CA LEU A 193 -3.88 -9.12 -22.74
C LEU A 193 -2.39 -9.26 -22.51
N GLY A 194 -1.93 -10.51 -22.62
CA GLY A 194 -0.77 -10.78 -23.47
C GLY A 194 0.59 -10.93 -22.83
N VAL A 195 0.72 -11.48 -21.63
CA VAL A 195 2.03 -12.00 -21.17
C VAL A 195 1.84 -13.42 -20.66
N LEU A 196 1.70 -14.35 -21.62
CA LEU A 196 2.12 -15.76 -21.59
C LEU A 196 1.48 -16.42 -22.81
N ARG A 197 2.13 -16.28 -23.97
CA ARG A 197 2.13 -17.29 -25.04
C ARG A 197 3.52 -17.27 -25.66
N ASP A 198 4.16 -18.43 -25.52
CA ASP A 198 5.36 -19.01 -26.14
C ASP A 198 6.62 -18.12 -26.24
#